data_AF-A0A917TYT4-F1
#
_entry.id   AF-A0A917TYT4-F1
#
_cell.length_a   1.000
_cell.length_b   1.000
_cell.length_c   1.000
_cell.angle_alpha   90.00
_cell.angle_beta   90.00
_cell.angle_gamma   90.00
#
_symmetry.space_group_name_H-M   'P 1'
#
loop_
_entity.id
_entity.type
_entity.pdbx_description
1 polymer ?
#
loop_
_entity_poly.entity_id
_entity_poly.type
_entity_poly.pdbx_seq_one_letter_code
_entity_poly.pdbx_strand_id
1 'polypeptide(L)'
;MELHRRRAGRLVLGVAILVVGVLGLGLLAASAQAGDTLYIVLFGLAAALYLGAGVAVLRWARAPFRCHIGAEGLTLRDGGADRLVPWSEVEAVVIDQRPPSRQEQTEPQLSLVLRDRPDPVVLLHLLDVREPRAAIAAALRAHAGDRFQDRLAMLQEHIAGLRFDTVSRGYDPQQVDALLAEAQRMVDVVLRVPRLMARRFLEDADLRTTEPGYDPGQVDAAFRALAPRLARTAREE
;
A
#
# COMPACT_ATOMS: atom_id res chain seq x y z
N MET A 1 15.93 -10.94 -8.66
CA MET A 1 14.91 -10.07 -9.32
C MET A 1 15.11 -8.63 -8.86
N GLU A 2 15.07 -7.65 -9.78
CA GLU A 2 15.18 -6.22 -9.45
C GLU A 2 13.80 -5.56 -9.41
N LEU A 3 13.53 -4.77 -8.36
CA LEU A 3 12.31 -3.99 -8.20
C LEU A 3 12.56 -2.52 -8.54
N HIS A 4 11.71 -1.95 -9.39
CA HIS A 4 11.81 -0.57 -9.86
C HIS A 4 10.72 0.30 -9.24
N ARG A 5 11.07 1.49 -8.76
CA ARG A 5 10.07 2.43 -8.20
C ARG A 5 9.20 3.07 -9.30
N ARG A 6 7.86 3.14 -9.15
CA ARG A 6 6.95 3.95 -9.97
C ARG A 6 7.22 5.43 -9.71
N ARG A 7 7.87 6.09 -10.67
CA ARG A 7 8.36 7.48 -10.56
C ARG A 7 7.30 8.57 -10.80
N ALA A 8 6.09 8.21 -11.22
CA ALA A 8 5.15 9.14 -11.84
C ALA A 8 4.60 10.23 -10.89
N GLY A 9 4.15 9.86 -9.68
CA GLY A 9 3.47 10.81 -8.78
C GLY A 9 4.39 11.90 -8.22
N ARG A 10 5.62 11.53 -7.85
CA ARG A 10 6.58 12.47 -7.23
C ARG A 10 7.27 13.39 -8.23
N LEU A 11 7.38 12.98 -9.49
CA LEU A 11 7.83 13.86 -10.58
C LEU A 11 6.81 14.96 -10.88
N VAL A 12 5.51 14.63 -10.89
CA VAL A 12 4.44 15.63 -11.08
C VAL A 12 4.45 16.66 -9.96
N LEU A 13 4.59 16.22 -8.70
CA LEU A 13 4.70 17.12 -7.55
C LEU A 13 5.94 18.03 -7.64
N GLY A 14 7.11 17.47 -7.97
CA GLY A 14 8.34 18.24 -8.14
C GLY A 14 8.25 19.29 -9.25
N VAL A 15 7.61 18.93 -10.37
CA VAL A 15 7.34 19.87 -11.49
C VAL A 15 6.35 20.95 -11.07
N ALA A 16 5.27 20.61 -10.38
CA ALA A 16 4.28 21.57 -9.91
C ALA A 16 4.91 22.63 -8.97
N ILE A 17 5.73 22.18 -8.02
CA ILE A 17 6.47 23.06 -7.10
C ILE A 17 7.42 24.00 -7.87
N LEU A 18 8.10 23.49 -8.90
CA LEU A 18 8.97 24.27 -9.77
C LEU A 18 8.20 25.34 -10.56
N VAL A 19 7.03 24.99 -11.12
CA VAL A 19 6.16 25.92 -11.84
C VAL A 19 5.68 27.05 -10.94
N VAL A 20 5.28 26.74 -9.70
CA VAL A 20 4.91 27.75 -8.70
C VAL A 20 6.09 28.67 -8.38
N GLY A 21 7.30 28.13 -8.22
CA GLY A 21 8.51 28.92 -8.03
C GLY A 21 8.82 29.87 -9.20
N VAL A 22 8.67 29.40 -10.44
CA VAL A 22 8.87 30.21 -11.66
C VAL A 22 7.82 31.30 -11.80
N LEU A 23 6.55 30.99 -11.53
CA LEU A 23 5.47 31.97 -11.53
C LEU A 23 5.67 33.03 -10.44
N GLY A 24 6.13 32.63 -9.25
CA GLY A 24 6.51 33.55 -8.18
C GLY A 24 7.66 34.48 -8.59
N LEU A 25 8.65 33.97 -9.32
CA LEU A 25 9.75 34.76 -9.87
C LEU A 25 9.26 35.78 -10.92
N GLY A 26 8.29 35.39 -11.75
CA GLY A 26 7.63 36.29 -12.71
C GLY A 26 6.83 37.41 -12.04
N LEU A 27 6.08 37.10 -10.98
CA LEU A 27 5.39 38.11 -10.16
C LEU A 27 6.37 39.07 -9.50
N LEU A 28 7.51 38.56 -9.02
CA LEU A 28 8.56 39.37 -8.43
C LEU A 28 9.15 40.37 -9.42
N ALA A 29 9.42 39.93 -10.65
CA ALA A 29 9.91 40.81 -11.71
C ALA A 29 8.90 41.91 -12.07
N ALA A 30 7.60 41.60 -12.04
CA ALA A 30 6.53 42.59 -12.22
C ALA A 30 6.44 43.57 -11.03
N SER A 31 6.56 43.08 -9.79
CA SER A 31 6.55 43.94 -8.59
C SER A 31 7.79 44.82 -8.44
N ALA A 32 8.94 44.40 -9.01
CA ALA A 32 10.16 45.20 -8.99
C ALA A 32 10.01 46.52 -9.76
N GLN A 33 9.12 46.58 -10.76
CA GLN A 33 8.77 47.82 -11.45
C GLN A 33 7.90 48.76 -10.60
N ALA A 34 7.22 48.24 -9.56
CA ALA A 34 6.37 49.01 -8.66
C ALA A 34 7.13 49.63 -7.46
N GLY A 35 8.42 49.30 -7.27
CA GLY A 35 9.31 49.96 -6.31
C GLY A 35 9.15 49.55 -4.84
N ASP A 36 8.30 48.58 -4.52
CA ASP A 36 8.08 48.17 -3.12
C ASP A 36 9.08 47.09 -2.68
N THR A 37 10.08 47.52 -1.91
CA THR A 37 11.24 46.71 -1.52
C THR A 37 10.86 45.52 -0.64
N LEU A 38 9.80 45.64 0.18
CA LEU A 38 9.36 44.57 1.07
C LEU A 38 8.79 43.37 0.30
N TYR A 39 8.01 43.62 -0.75
CA TYR A 39 7.43 42.56 -1.60
C TYR A 39 8.50 41.85 -2.41
N ILE A 40 9.51 42.57 -2.90
CA ILE A 40 10.64 41.98 -3.64
C ILE A 40 11.39 40.99 -2.74
N VAL A 41 11.66 41.34 -1.48
CA VAL A 41 12.35 40.43 -0.56
C VAL A 41 11.49 39.21 -0.23
N LEU A 42 10.20 39.40 0.05
CA LEU A 42 9.30 38.31 0.47
C LEU A 42 9.04 37.30 -0.67
N PHE A 43 8.71 37.80 -1.87
CA PHE A 43 8.49 36.95 -3.04
C PHE A 43 9.79 36.30 -3.52
N GLY A 44 10.94 36.96 -3.33
CA GLY A 44 12.24 36.42 -3.75
C GLY A 44 12.64 35.24 -2.91
N LEU A 45 12.45 35.35 -1.59
CA LEU A 45 12.67 34.27 -0.65
C LEU A 45 11.72 33.10 -0.90
N ALA A 46 10.43 33.37 -1.14
CA ALA A 46 9.44 32.33 -1.44
C ALA A 46 9.78 31.60 -2.75
N ALA A 47 10.10 32.33 -3.83
CA ALA A 47 10.48 31.74 -5.11
C ALA A 47 11.75 30.88 -4.98
N ALA A 48 12.76 31.35 -4.25
CA ALA A 48 13.98 30.58 -3.98
C ALA A 48 13.70 29.29 -3.18
N LEU A 49 12.82 29.35 -2.18
CA LEU A 49 12.38 28.18 -1.41
C LEU A 49 11.64 27.16 -2.27
N TYR A 50 10.69 27.61 -3.10
CA TYR A 50 9.95 26.72 -4.01
C TYR A 50 10.86 26.10 -5.07
N LEU A 51 11.77 26.87 -5.67
CA LEU A 51 12.75 26.34 -6.63
C LEU A 51 13.69 25.33 -5.96
N GLY A 52 14.22 25.64 -4.78
CA GLY A 52 15.08 24.75 -4.01
C GLY A 52 14.38 23.45 -3.62
N ALA A 53 13.14 23.53 -3.12
CA ALA A 53 12.31 22.38 -2.79
C ALA A 53 11.98 21.54 -4.04
N GLY A 54 11.62 22.18 -5.15
CA GLY A 54 11.34 21.50 -6.42
C GLY A 54 12.55 20.73 -6.94
N VAL A 55 13.74 21.36 -6.95
CA VAL A 55 15.00 20.71 -7.34
C VAL A 55 15.39 19.57 -6.40
N ALA A 56 15.21 19.74 -5.09
CA ALA A 56 15.48 18.69 -4.10
C ALA A 56 14.57 17.48 -4.29
N VAL A 57 13.26 17.71 -4.47
CA VAL A 57 12.28 16.66 -4.79
C VAL A 57 12.62 15.98 -6.11
N LEU A 58 13.06 16.73 -7.14
CA LEU A 58 13.47 16.18 -8.42
C LEU A 58 14.75 15.33 -8.32
N ARG A 59 15.74 15.75 -7.53
CA ARG A 59 16.96 14.96 -7.26
C ARG A 59 16.64 13.70 -6.48
N TRP A 60 15.78 13.79 -5.47
CA TRP A 60 15.37 12.65 -4.66
C TRP A 60 14.51 11.66 -5.47
N ALA A 61 13.61 12.15 -6.32
CA ALA A 61 12.83 11.34 -7.26
C ALA A 61 13.70 10.69 -8.35
N ARG A 62 14.87 11.27 -8.67
CA ARG A 62 15.87 10.71 -9.57
C ARG A 62 16.84 9.74 -8.90
N ALA A 63 16.84 9.63 -7.57
CA ALA A 63 17.71 8.66 -6.89
C ALA A 63 17.30 7.24 -7.32
N PRO A 64 18.23 6.43 -7.87
CA PRO A 64 17.92 5.10 -8.35
C PRO A 64 17.70 4.17 -7.15
N PHE A 65 16.47 4.07 -6.67
CA PHE A 65 16.09 2.99 -5.77
C PHE A 65 16.27 1.66 -6.51
N ARG A 66 17.14 0.80 -5.97
CA ARG A 66 17.36 -0.57 -6.43
C ARG A 66 17.14 -1.47 -5.22
N CYS A 67 16.07 -2.26 -5.26
CA CYS A 67 15.90 -3.40 -4.37
C CYS A 67 16.13 -4.66 -5.21
N HIS A 68 17.18 -5.41 -4.87
CA HIS A 68 17.49 -6.68 -5.51
C HIS A 68 17.16 -7.82 -4.56
N ILE A 69 16.30 -8.72 -5.02
CA ILE A 69 15.99 -9.99 -4.34
C ILE A 69 16.91 -11.05 -4.96
N GLY A 70 17.92 -11.48 -4.20
CA GLY A 70 18.91 -12.47 -4.66
C GLY A 70 18.98 -13.69 -3.75
N ALA A 71 19.83 -14.65 -4.11
CA ALA A 71 20.04 -15.87 -3.32
C ALA A 71 20.70 -15.59 -1.96
N GLU A 72 21.52 -14.55 -1.86
CA GLU A 72 22.24 -14.18 -0.62
C GLU A 72 21.39 -13.35 0.35
N GLY A 73 20.39 -12.62 -0.17
CA GLY A 73 19.60 -11.69 0.63
C GLY A 73 18.89 -10.63 -0.18
N LEU A 74 18.50 -9.56 0.51
CA LEU A 74 17.92 -8.35 -0.06
C LEU A 74 18.96 -7.26 -0.12
N THR A 75 19.28 -6.76 -1.31
CA THR A 75 20.14 -5.58 -1.46
C THR A 75 19.27 -4.35 -1.61
N LEU A 76 19.43 -3.38 -0.72
CA LEU A 76 18.63 -2.17 -0.62
C LEU A 76 19.51 -0.95 -0.80
N ARG A 77 19.22 -0.13 -1.80
CA ARG A 77 19.87 1.18 -1.91
C ARG A 77 19.10 2.22 -1.11
N ASP A 78 19.61 2.57 0.07
CA ASP A 78 19.10 3.66 0.91
C ASP A 78 20.12 4.79 1.00
N GLY A 79 19.69 6.04 0.82
CA GLY A 79 20.56 7.21 0.87
C GLY A 79 21.75 7.24 -0.10
N GLY A 80 21.80 6.33 -1.09
CA GLY A 80 22.90 6.20 -2.05
C GLY A 80 23.90 5.08 -1.77
N ALA A 81 23.79 4.40 -0.63
CA ALA A 81 24.57 3.22 -0.26
C ALA A 81 23.75 1.93 -0.44
N ASP A 82 24.39 0.89 -0.99
CA ASP A 82 23.78 -0.42 -1.12
C ASP A 82 23.98 -1.19 0.21
N ARG A 83 22.90 -1.45 0.92
CA ARG A 83 22.86 -2.28 2.14
C ARG A 83 22.39 -3.67 1.77
N LEU A 84 23.24 -4.68 1.94
CA LEU A 84 22.84 -6.08 1.86
C LEU A 84 22.27 -6.51 3.21
N VAL A 85 21.06 -7.06 3.20
CA VAL A 85 20.43 -7.74 4.33
C VAL A 85 20.43 -9.23 4.01
N PRO A 86 21.33 -10.03 4.60
CA PRO A 86 21.41 -11.45 4.30
C PRO A 86 20.17 -12.19 4.82
N TRP A 87 19.78 -13.27 4.15
CA TRP A 87 18.60 -14.05 4.58
C TRP A 87 18.73 -14.66 5.99
N SER A 88 19.94 -14.80 6.51
CA SER A 88 20.21 -15.27 7.88
C SER A 88 19.75 -14.28 8.96
N GLU A 89 19.76 -12.98 8.65
CA GLU A 89 19.29 -11.92 9.55
C GLU A 89 17.76 -11.73 9.46
N VAL A 90 17.16 -12.25 8.40
CA VAL A 90 15.72 -12.17 8.17
C VAL A 90 15.03 -13.35 8.84
N GLU A 91 14.16 -13.04 9.80
CA GLU A 91 13.29 -14.02 10.43
C GLU A 91 12.05 -14.28 9.56
N ALA A 92 11.41 -13.20 9.10
CA ALA A 92 10.25 -13.30 8.23
C ALA A 92 10.19 -12.15 7.22
N VAL A 93 9.74 -12.46 6.00
CA VAL A 93 9.36 -11.48 4.99
C VAL A 93 7.85 -11.54 4.85
N VAL A 94 7.18 -10.45 5.21
CA VAL A 94 5.72 -10.40 5.21
C VAL A 94 5.25 -9.36 4.22
N ILE A 95 4.43 -9.77 3.26
CA ILE A 95 3.61 -8.83 2.49
C ILE A 95 2.33 -8.59 3.29
N ASP A 96 2.19 -7.38 3.83
CA ASP A 96 1.03 -6.98 4.64
C ASP A 96 0.57 -5.54 4.32
N GLN A 97 -0.51 -5.08 4.95
CA GLN A 97 -1.04 -3.72 4.83
C GLN A 97 -1.19 -3.06 6.20
N ARG A 98 -0.19 -2.30 6.65
CA ARG A 98 -0.14 -1.64 7.98
C ARG A 98 -1.47 -1.00 8.43
N PRO A 99 -1.83 -1.04 9.72
CA PRO A 99 -3.07 -0.41 10.17
C PRO A 99 -2.99 1.08 9.94
N PRO A 100 -4.13 1.74 9.71
CA PRO A 100 -4.15 3.18 9.74
C PRO A 100 -3.74 3.68 11.14
N SER A 101 -2.61 4.38 11.21
CA SER A 101 -2.43 5.43 12.21
C SER A 101 -3.44 6.56 11.88
N ARG A 102 -3.82 7.36 12.87
CA ARG A 102 -4.98 8.29 12.84
C ARG A 102 -4.99 9.31 11.67
N GLN A 103 -3.94 9.40 10.85
CA GLN A 103 -3.81 10.36 9.75
C GLN A 103 -3.21 9.83 8.43
N GLU A 104 -2.78 8.56 8.32
CA GLU A 104 -2.09 8.09 7.11
C GLU A 104 -2.90 7.07 6.28
N GLN A 105 -2.72 7.16 4.97
CA GLN A 105 -3.29 6.25 3.99
C GLN A 105 -2.62 4.88 4.12
N THR A 106 -3.43 3.80 4.08
CA THR A 106 -2.92 2.42 4.16
C THR A 106 -2.42 2.00 2.78
N GLU A 107 -1.12 1.77 2.66
CA GLU A 107 -0.47 1.25 1.47
C GLU A 107 0.06 -0.16 1.76
N PRO A 108 -0.10 -1.14 0.84
CA PRO A 108 0.52 -2.44 0.98
C PRO A 108 2.01 -2.26 1.00
N GLN A 109 2.63 -2.91 1.96
CA GLN A 109 4.03 -2.77 2.24
C GLN A 109 4.68 -4.15 2.38
N LEU A 110 5.91 -4.22 1.92
CA LEU A 110 6.82 -5.31 2.22
C LEU A 110 7.49 -4.97 3.54
N SER A 111 7.16 -5.72 4.57
CA SER A 111 7.76 -5.63 5.90
C SER A 111 8.79 -6.74 6.06
N LEU A 112 9.92 -6.41 6.67
CA LEU A 112 10.92 -7.38 7.10
C LEU A 112 10.98 -7.43 8.62
N VAL A 113 10.83 -8.63 9.14
CA VAL A 113 11.10 -8.96 10.54
C VAL A 113 12.52 -9.49 10.60
N LEU A 114 13.38 -8.78 11.32
CA LEU A 114 14.78 -9.14 11.50
C LEU A 114 14.91 -9.93 12.79
N ARG A 115 15.76 -10.96 12.81
CA ARG A 115 15.93 -11.85 13.97
C ARG A 115 16.34 -11.11 15.25
N ASP A 116 17.09 -10.00 15.11
CA ASP A 116 17.58 -9.19 16.22
C ASP A 116 16.66 -8.00 16.57
N ARG A 117 15.52 -7.84 15.86
CA ARG A 117 14.55 -6.77 16.13
C ARG A 117 13.12 -7.26 15.92
N PRO A 118 12.30 -7.31 16.99
CA PRO A 118 10.90 -7.71 16.86
C PRO A 118 10.08 -6.71 16.03
N ASP A 119 10.51 -5.44 15.97
CA ASP A 119 9.80 -4.41 15.21
C ASP A 119 9.94 -4.62 13.70
N PRO A 120 8.83 -4.80 12.97
CA PRO A 120 8.85 -4.97 11.53
C PRO A 120 9.36 -3.69 10.85
N VAL A 121 10.47 -3.83 10.12
CA VAL A 121 11.05 -2.74 9.32
C VAL A 121 10.31 -2.66 7.99
N VAL A 122 9.62 -1.55 7.77
CA VAL A 122 8.96 -1.26 6.50
C VAL A 122 10.02 -0.97 5.45
N LEU A 123 10.15 -1.87 4.48
CA LEU A 123 11.20 -1.79 3.48
C LEU A 123 10.75 -1.06 2.21
N LEU A 124 9.51 -1.33 1.81
CA LEU A 124 9.00 -0.91 0.52
C LEU A 124 7.48 -0.86 0.50
N HIS A 125 6.91 0.25 0.06
CA HIS A 125 5.49 0.32 -0.28
C HIS A 125 5.28 -0.27 -1.68
N LEU A 126 4.42 -1.28 -1.83
CA LEU A 126 4.14 -1.94 -3.11
C LEU A 126 3.51 -1.00 -4.14
N LEU A 127 2.84 0.07 -3.70
CA LEU A 127 2.34 1.14 -4.58
C LEU A 127 3.46 1.90 -5.29
N ASP A 128 4.60 1.98 -4.62
CA ASP A 128 5.79 2.58 -5.17
C ASP A 128 6.51 1.64 -6.12
N VAL A 129 6.08 0.40 -6.34
CA VAL A 129 6.81 -0.59 -7.18
C VAL A 129 6.14 -0.77 -8.54
N ARG A 130 6.93 -0.92 -9.60
CA ARG A 130 6.43 -1.11 -10.96
C ARG A 130 5.97 -2.54 -11.19
N GLU A 131 6.69 -3.49 -10.61
CA GLU A 131 6.43 -4.92 -10.73
C GLU A 131 5.12 -5.32 -10.04
N PRO A 132 4.34 -6.24 -10.63
CA PRO A 132 3.10 -6.70 -10.03
C PRO A 132 3.39 -7.53 -8.77
N ARG A 133 2.51 -7.43 -7.76
CA ARG A 133 2.63 -8.19 -6.49
C ARG A 133 2.89 -9.68 -6.71
N ALA A 134 2.22 -10.30 -7.69
CA ALA A 134 2.40 -11.71 -8.01
C ALA A 134 3.86 -12.07 -8.36
N ALA A 135 4.54 -11.21 -9.13
CA ALA A 135 5.94 -11.42 -9.50
C ALA A 135 6.87 -11.23 -8.29
N ILE A 136 6.58 -10.26 -7.42
CA ILE A 136 7.32 -10.05 -6.16
C ILE A 136 7.17 -11.27 -5.24
N ALA A 137 5.94 -11.75 -5.06
CA ALA A 137 5.64 -12.92 -4.25
C ALA A 137 6.30 -14.20 -4.81
N ALA A 138 6.35 -14.36 -6.14
CA ALA A 138 7.05 -15.48 -6.77
C ALA A 138 8.56 -15.43 -6.51
N ALA A 139 9.18 -14.26 -6.66
CA ALA A 139 10.60 -14.09 -6.37
C ALA A 139 10.94 -14.29 -4.89
N LEU A 140 10.09 -13.80 -3.99
CA LEU A 140 10.25 -14.01 -2.55
C LEU A 140 10.06 -15.48 -2.18
N ARG A 141 9.08 -16.20 -2.74
CA ARG A 141 8.97 -17.66 -2.56
C ARG A 141 10.22 -18.38 -3.03
N ALA A 142 10.78 -18.00 -4.18
CA ALA A 142 11.95 -18.65 -4.75
C ALA A 142 13.23 -18.44 -3.92
N HIS A 143 13.40 -17.26 -3.30
CA HIS A 143 14.65 -16.90 -2.61
C HIS A 143 14.57 -16.92 -1.08
N ALA A 144 13.44 -16.51 -0.49
CA ALA A 144 13.25 -16.51 0.95
C ALA A 144 12.67 -17.83 1.49
N GLY A 145 12.11 -18.68 0.61
CA GLY A 145 11.54 -19.97 0.98
C GLY A 145 10.47 -19.84 2.07
N ASP A 146 10.61 -20.64 3.12
CA ASP A 146 9.66 -20.71 4.24
C ASP A 146 9.56 -19.42 5.07
N ARG A 147 10.54 -18.51 4.95
CA ARG A 147 10.51 -17.22 5.64
C ARG A 147 9.50 -16.24 5.02
N PHE A 148 9.06 -16.50 3.78
CA PHE A 148 8.11 -15.65 3.09
C PHE A 148 6.67 -16.00 3.48
N GLN A 149 5.94 -15.00 4.01
CA GLN A 149 4.54 -15.12 4.37
C GLN A 149 3.69 -14.15 3.55
N ASP A 150 2.84 -14.71 2.68
CA ASP A 150 1.86 -13.94 1.92
C ASP A 150 0.50 -13.94 2.64
N ARG A 151 0.37 -13.07 3.65
CA ARG A 151 -0.85 -12.95 4.46
C ARG A 151 -2.07 -12.61 3.62
N LEU A 152 -1.86 -11.85 2.54
CA LEU A 152 -2.91 -11.49 1.60
C LEU A 152 -3.37 -12.68 0.76
N ALA A 153 -2.45 -13.54 0.29
CA ALA A 153 -2.82 -14.76 -0.42
C ALA A 153 -3.52 -15.76 0.50
N MET A 154 -3.04 -15.92 1.73
CA MET A 154 -3.72 -16.76 2.75
C MET A 154 -5.15 -16.30 3.02
N LEU A 155 -5.38 -14.98 3.07
CA LEU A 155 -6.73 -14.43 3.23
C LEU A 155 -7.60 -14.71 2.00
N GLN A 156 -7.05 -14.60 0.79
CA GLN A 156 -7.78 -14.92 -0.44
C GLN A 156 -8.18 -16.39 -0.49
N GLU A 157 -7.25 -17.30 -0.19
CA GLU A 157 -7.51 -18.74 -0.12
C GLU A 157 -8.57 -19.06 0.92
N HIS A 158 -8.51 -18.41 2.09
CA HIS A 158 -9.50 -18.59 3.14
C HIS A 158 -10.91 -18.17 2.68
N ILE A 159 -11.05 -17.02 2.02
CA ILE A 159 -12.36 -16.58 1.49
C ILE A 159 -12.85 -17.54 0.40
N ALA A 160 -11.97 -17.99 -0.51
CA ALA A 160 -12.32 -18.92 -1.58
C ALA A 160 -12.71 -20.32 -1.09
N GLY A 161 -12.23 -20.72 0.09
CA GLY A 161 -12.53 -22.01 0.72
C GLY A 161 -13.86 -22.06 1.49
N LEU A 162 -14.55 -20.93 1.70
CA LEU A 162 -15.81 -20.91 2.43
C LEU A 162 -16.90 -21.67 1.66
N ARG A 163 -17.58 -22.57 2.36
CA ARG A 163 -18.71 -23.35 1.85
C ARG A 163 -19.84 -23.27 2.87
N PHE A 164 -21.06 -23.17 2.38
CA PHE A 164 -22.25 -23.06 3.20
C PHE A 164 -23.24 -24.16 2.83
N ASP A 165 -23.87 -24.73 3.85
CA ASP A 165 -24.93 -25.71 3.67
C ASP A 165 -26.21 -25.02 3.19
N THR A 166 -27.01 -25.75 2.42
CA THR A 166 -28.31 -25.27 1.93
C THR A 166 -29.43 -25.74 2.84
N VAL A 167 -30.27 -24.81 3.28
CA VAL A 167 -31.46 -25.04 4.10
C VAL A 167 -32.71 -24.62 3.34
N SER A 168 -33.87 -25.09 3.79
CA SER A 168 -35.16 -24.80 3.16
C SER A 168 -35.48 -23.31 3.12
N ARG A 169 -35.06 -22.53 4.12
CA ARG A 169 -35.18 -21.08 4.14
C ARG A 169 -33.89 -20.45 4.64
N GLY A 170 -33.15 -19.82 3.73
CA GLY A 170 -31.81 -19.30 4.00
C GLY A 170 -31.51 -18.03 3.22
N TYR A 171 -30.28 -17.54 3.30
CA TYR A 171 -29.83 -16.41 2.50
C TYR A 171 -29.70 -16.78 1.03
N ASP A 172 -29.98 -15.84 0.13
CA ASP A 172 -29.81 -16.00 -1.30
C ASP A 172 -28.35 -16.37 -1.64
N PRO A 173 -28.09 -17.59 -2.18
CA PRO A 173 -26.75 -18.02 -2.55
C PRO A 173 -26.05 -17.07 -3.52
N GLN A 174 -26.80 -16.51 -4.49
CA GLN A 174 -26.22 -15.59 -5.47
C GLN A 174 -25.74 -14.30 -4.81
N GLN A 175 -26.49 -13.78 -3.85
CA GLN A 175 -26.12 -12.56 -3.13
C GLN A 175 -24.89 -12.79 -2.24
N VAL A 176 -24.85 -13.92 -1.52
CA VAL A 176 -23.72 -14.29 -0.67
C VAL A 176 -22.46 -14.51 -1.52
N ASP A 177 -22.56 -15.25 -2.61
CA ASP A 177 -21.43 -15.53 -3.50
C ASP A 177 -20.92 -14.25 -4.18
N ALA A 178 -21.82 -13.35 -4.58
CA ALA A 178 -21.45 -12.05 -5.13
C ALA A 178 -20.70 -11.19 -4.11
N LEU A 179 -21.13 -11.17 -2.85
CA LEU A 179 -20.44 -10.45 -1.77
C LEU A 179 -19.06 -11.05 -1.48
N LEU A 180 -18.93 -12.38 -1.45
CA LEU A 180 -17.63 -13.04 -1.28
C LEU A 180 -16.69 -12.76 -2.46
N ALA A 181 -17.20 -12.81 -3.70
CA ALA A 181 -16.42 -12.46 -4.89
C ALA A 181 -15.97 -10.99 -4.85
N GLU A 182 -16.84 -10.08 -4.41
CA GLU A 182 -16.51 -8.66 -4.27
C GLU A 182 -15.46 -8.45 -3.16
N ALA A 183 -15.60 -9.12 -2.02
CA ALA A 183 -14.59 -9.12 -0.97
C ALA A 183 -13.22 -9.64 -1.48
N GLN A 184 -13.20 -10.72 -2.27
CA GLN A 184 -11.98 -11.22 -2.91
C GLN A 184 -11.33 -10.19 -3.84
N ARG A 185 -12.13 -9.55 -4.70
CA ARG A 185 -11.66 -8.48 -5.60
C ARG A 185 -11.07 -7.31 -4.81
N MET A 186 -11.74 -6.90 -3.73
CA MET A 186 -11.26 -5.81 -2.88
C MET A 186 -9.98 -6.18 -2.11
N VAL A 187 -9.77 -7.46 -1.80
CA VAL A 187 -8.48 -7.96 -1.29
C VAL A 187 -7.40 -7.95 -2.38
N ASP A 188 -7.75 -8.14 -3.64
CA ASP A 188 -6.76 -8.03 -4.73
C ASP A 188 -6.34 -6.57 -4.99
N VAL A 189 -7.25 -5.62 -4.76
CA VAL A 189 -6.95 -4.20 -4.88
C VAL A 189 -6.08 -3.73 -3.72
N VAL A 190 -4.96 -3.14 -4.11
CA VAL A 190 -3.90 -2.57 -3.28
C VAL A 190 -4.36 -1.37 -2.42
N LEU A 191 -5.61 -0.91 -2.54
CA LEU A 191 -6.10 0.31 -1.89
C LEU A 191 -6.95 0.03 -0.65
N ARG A 192 -6.82 0.90 0.36
CA ARG A 192 -7.56 0.89 1.64
C ARG A 192 -9.09 1.00 1.48
N VAL A 193 -9.53 1.89 0.59
CA VAL A 193 -10.95 2.26 0.47
C VAL A 193 -11.80 1.05 0.06
N PRO A 194 -11.42 0.27 -0.98
CA PRO A 194 -12.09 -0.98 -1.30
C PRO A 194 -12.22 -1.93 -0.10
N ARG A 195 -11.17 -2.18 0.69
CA ARG A 195 -11.27 -3.18 1.78
C ARG A 195 -12.07 -2.72 3.00
N LEU A 196 -12.02 -1.42 3.34
CA LEU A 196 -12.91 -0.87 4.37
C LEU A 196 -14.37 -0.91 3.91
N MET A 197 -14.61 -0.68 2.61
CA MET A 197 -15.92 -0.89 2.02
C MET A 197 -16.30 -2.38 2.07
N ALA A 198 -15.40 -3.32 1.75
CA ALA A 198 -15.63 -4.75 1.88
C ALA A 198 -16.06 -5.15 3.28
N ARG A 199 -15.35 -4.67 4.30
CA ARG A 199 -15.71 -4.89 5.70
C ARG A 199 -17.10 -4.34 5.99
N ARG A 200 -17.35 -3.08 5.62
CA ARG A 200 -18.66 -2.45 5.86
C ARG A 200 -19.78 -3.15 5.10
N PHE A 201 -19.52 -3.61 3.89
CA PHE A 201 -20.46 -4.39 3.08
C PHE A 201 -20.77 -5.75 3.71
N LEU A 202 -19.82 -6.36 4.42
CA LEU A 202 -20.04 -7.62 5.14
C LEU A 202 -20.72 -7.38 6.51
N GLU A 203 -20.43 -6.27 7.19
CA GLU A 203 -21.02 -5.90 8.49
C GLU A 203 -22.47 -5.39 8.34
N ASP A 204 -22.75 -4.59 7.31
CA ASP A 204 -24.05 -3.95 7.05
C ASP A 204 -24.86 -4.70 5.96
N ALA A 205 -24.50 -5.95 5.63
CA ALA A 205 -25.11 -6.69 4.53
C ALA A 205 -26.59 -7.00 4.80
N ASP A 206 -27.51 -6.39 4.04
CA ASP A 206 -28.92 -6.76 4.05
C ASP A 206 -29.15 -7.93 3.07
N LEU A 207 -29.07 -9.15 3.60
CA LEU A 207 -29.20 -10.39 2.82
C LEU A 207 -30.65 -10.80 2.67
N ARG A 208 -31.08 -10.99 1.43
CA ARG A 208 -32.41 -11.49 1.10
C ARG A 208 -32.52 -12.97 1.48
N THR A 209 -33.71 -13.36 1.91
CA THR A 209 -34.02 -14.77 2.18
C THR A 209 -34.74 -15.41 1.00
N THR A 210 -34.38 -16.64 0.68
CA THR A 210 -34.94 -17.44 -0.41
C THR A 210 -35.15 -18.89 0.04
N GLU A 211 -35.94 -19.64 -0.73
CA GLU A 211 -36.19 -21.06 -0.51
C GLU A 211 -35.88 -21.83 -1.81
N PRO A 212 -34.84 -22.69 -1.85
CA PRO A 212 -33.82 -22.94 -0.82
C PRO A 212 -32.69 -21.89 -0.81
N GLY A 213 -32.00 -21.73 0.34
CA GLY A 213 -30.90 -20.77 0.51
C GLY A 213 -29.80 -21.24 1.46
N TYR A 214 -28.69 -20.51 1.57
CA TYR A 214 -27.59 -20.83 2.48
C TYR A 214 -27.97 -20.65 3.95
N ASP A 215 -27.44 -21.50 4.82
CA ASP A 215 -27.65 -21.43 6.27
C ASP A 215 -27.21 -20.05 6.83
N PRO A 216 -28.16 -19.24 7.35
CA PRO A 216 -27.85 -17.93 7.90
C PRO A 216 -26.80 -17.95 9.02
N GLY A 217 -26.84 -18.97 9.88
CA GLY A 217 -25.90 -19.10 11.00
C GLY A 217 -24.47 -19.33 10.52
N GLN A 218 -24.28 -20.09 9.45
CA GLN A 218 -22.96 -20.33 8.86
C GLN A 218 -22.42 -19.07 8.15
N VAL A 219 -23.29 -18.38 7.39
CA VAL A 219 -22.92 -17.15 6.68
C VAL A 219 -22.56 -16.05 7.67
N ASP A 220 -23.39 -15.80 8.68
CA ASP A 220 -23.14 -14.77 9.70
C ASP A 220 -21.86 -15.05 10.50
N ALA A 221 -21.63 -16.31 10.87
CA ALA A 221 -20.40 -16.70 11.56
C ALA A 221 -19.16 -16.47 10.68
N ALA A 222 -19.24 -16.81 9.39
CA ALA A 222 -18.16 -16.58 8.45
C ALA A 222 -17.90 -15.08 8.25
N PHE A 223 -18.93 -14.27 8.06
CA PHE A 223 -18.79 -12.81 7.88
C PHE A 223 -18.22 -12.15 9.14
N ARG A 224 -18.68 -12.57 10.32
CA ARG A 224 -18.14 -12.11 11.62
C ARG A 224 -16.69 -12.52 11.83
N ALA A 225 -16.26 -13.68 11.32
CA ALA A 225 -14.87 -14.12 11.38
C ALA A 225 -13.97 -13.40 10.35
N LEU A 226 -14.52 -13.02 9.19
CA LEU A 226 -13.82 -12.34 8.11
C LEU A 226 -13.63 -10.84 8.38
N ALA A 227 -14.65 -10.15 8.89
CA ALA A 227 -14.61 -8.71 9.18
C ALA A 227 -13.37 -8.27 9.99
N PRO A 228 -13.01 -8.92 11.11
CA PRO A 228 -11.82 -8.56 11.86
C PRO A 228 -10.54 -8.91 11.11
N ARG A 229 -10.50 -9.94 10.24
CA ARG A 229 -9.28 -10.28 9.48
C ARG A 229 -8.99 -9.28 8.36
N LEU A 230 -10.04 -8.79 7.69
CA LEU A 230 -9.96 -7.64 6.80
C LEU A 230 -9.48 -6.37 7.52
N ALA A 231 -9.72 -6.28 8.83
CA ALA A 231 -9.27 -5.19 9.69
C ALA A 231 -7.94 -5.44 10.45
N ARG A 232 -7.47 -6.70 10.58
CA ARG A 232 -6.31 -7.11 11.40
C ARG A 232 -5.04 -7.26 10.58
N THR A 233 -5.10 -7.49 9.26
CA THR A 233 -3.99 -7.09 8.38
C THR A 233 -3.70 -5.61 8.51
N ALA A 234 -4.72 -4.81 8.88
CA ALA A 234 -4.52 -3.51 9.49
C ALA A 234 -3.94 -3.68 10.91
N ARG A 235 -4.63 -4.00 12.01
CA ARG A 235 -4.03 -3.84 13.37
C ARG A 235 -2.95 -4.85 13.83
N GLU A 236 -1.83 -4.26 14.27
CA GLU A 236 -0.89 -4.65 15.36
C GLU A 236 0.11 -5.77 15.01
N GLU A 237 1.37 -5.68 15.42
CA GLU A 237 1.88 -5.18 16.71
C GLU A 237 2.16 -3.67 16.82
#